data_AF-A0A7W1VXT9-F1
#
_entry.id   AF-A0A7W1VXT9-F1
#
_cell.length_a   1.000
_cell.length_b   1.000
_cell.length_c   1.000
_cell.angle_alpha   90.00
_cell.angle_beta   90.00
_cell.angle_gamma   90.00
#
_symmetry.space_group_name_H-M   'P 1'
#
loop_
_entity.id
_entity.type
_entity.pdbx_description
1 polymer ?
#
loop_
_entity_poly.entity_id
_entity_poly.type
_entity_poly.pdbx_seq_one_letter_code
_entity_poly.pdbx_strand_id
1 'polypeptide(L)'
;DGEIIAGRGFLPGLCVSLKHNSQFAAFTIIAKGDFPAELNIPVPFSLVSNDVTNDMLVVMPGYWFMYNMYALARNSWKYTDRDKRTEKKQLIEHDFLAPDTINEIIQALQLFKKFTGEAWILNNPGTAGDAVSVGEKLLETNDAALNGMDIFASGFENTGRKTKLIKVPACYSVFKKLISYYAARLLVNFIESQNITSVKQLQSLLPASTDVFEWKNIGGQLITAEAIGEMEKNIKSGKIDTWEEVHAVYAKQGDNYEYDKLQHALAAVKLVNGFSSDDSVELKSLLDKSVETKKWMVDNIYSSREKDYTNPFRMMVYENREEMDKVVGRLEDNQFIKQEKQAFEEYRLKVKKILGMMNN
;
A
#
# COMPACT_ATOMS: atom_id res chain seq x y z
N ASP A 1 8.98 -25.21 -6.71
CA ASP A 1 10.03 -25.63 -5.76
C ASP A 1 9.77 -25.12 -4.34
N GLY A 2 9.01 -24.03 -4.15
CA GLY A 2 8.69 -23.51 -2.82
C GLY A 2 9.80 -22.62 -2.25
N GLU A 3 10.69 -22.13 -3.11
CA GLU A 3 11.86 -21.36 -2.72
C GLU A 3 11.51 -19.89 -2.52
N ILE A 4 10.66 -19.31 -3.36
CA ILE A 4 10.32 -17.88 -3.28
C ILE A 4 8.82 -17.68 -3.07
N ILE A 5 8.49 -16.90 -2.04
CA ILE A 5 7.15 -16.38 -1.79
C ILE A 5 7.18 -14.87 -2.04
N ALA A 6 6.54 -14.43 -3.12
CA ALA A 6 6.51 -13.03 -3.50
C ALA A 6 5.07 -12.50 -3.47
N GLY A 7 4.84 -11.42 -2.71
CA GLY A 7 3.60 -10.67 -2.74
C GLY A 7 3.32 -10.05 -4.11
N ARG A 8 2.07 -9.66 -4.35
CA ARG A 8 1.67 -9.07 -5.63
C ARG A 8 2.47 -7.80 -5.92
N GLY A 9 2.82 -7.59 -7.19
CA GLY A 9 3.62 -6.44 -7.59
C GLY A 9 5.12 -6.54 -7.26
N PHE A 10 5.60 -7.70 -6.79
CA PHE A 10 7.04 -7.96 -6.66
C PHE A 10 7.76 -7.75 -7.99
N LEU A 11 8.89 -7.03 -7.94
CA LEU A 11 9.66 -6.67 -9.13
C LEU A 11 11.14 -6.99 -8.92
N PRO A 12 11.64 -8.09 -9.52
CA PRO A 12 13.07 -8.32 -9.60
C PRO A 12 13.68 -7.37 -10.63
N GLY A 13 14.66 -6.58 -10.19
CA GLY A 13 15.51 -5.81 -11.08
C GLY A 13 16.27 -6.70 -12.06
N LEU A 14 16.91 -6.07 -13.04
CA LEU A 14 17.73 -6.81 -14.00
C LEU A 14 18.90 -7.49 -13.29
N CYS A 15 19.19 -8.74 -13.68
CA CYS A 15 20.30 -9.53 -13.13
C CYS A 15 20.24 -9.68 -11.60
N VAL A 16 19.06 -10.04 -11.08
CA VAL A 16 18.90 -10.46 -9.68
C VAL A 16 19.07 -11.97 -9.59
N SER A 17 19.91 -12.41 -8.64
CA SER A 17 20.04 -13.82 -8.27
C SER A 17 19.54 -14.02 -6.83
N LEU A 18 18.46 -14.79 -6.68
CA LEU A 18 17.95 -15.27 -5.39
C LEU A 18 18.28 -16.77 -5.29
N LYS A 19 19.15 -17.15 -4.36
CA LYS A 19 19.63 -18.54 -4.25
C LYS A 19 18.93 -19.37 -3.17
N HIS A 20 18.35 -18.70 -2.19
CA HIS A 20 17.83 -19.33 -0.98
C HIS A 20 16.37 -18.95 -0.74
N ASN A 21 15.74 -19.73 0.13
CA ASN A 21 14.34 -19.53 0.47
C ASN A 21 14.10 -18.09 0.92
N SER A 22 13.20 -17.38 0.23
CA SER A 22 12.98 -15.96 0.51
C SER A 22 11.52 -15.57 0.39
N GLN A 23 11.12 -14.64 1.25
CA GLN A 23 9.78 -14.07 1.29
C GLN A 23 9.85 -12.54 1.13
N PHE A 24 8.96 -11.99 0.30
CA PHE A 24 8.85 -10.56 0.06
C PHE A 24 7.38 -10.13 0.14
N ALA A 25 7.13 -9.05 0.89
CA ALA A 25 5.83 -8.39 0.93
C ALA A 25 5.43 -7.81 -0.43
N ALA A 26 4.17 -7.37 -0.55
CA ALA A 26 3.65 -6.83 -1.79
C ALA A 26 4.44 -5.58 -2.24
N PHE A 27 4.59 -5.47 -3.55
CA PHE A 27 5.29 -4.36 -4.20
C PHE A 27 6.74 -4.17 -3.74
N THR A 28 7.42 -5.23 -3.27
CA THR A 28 8.88 -5.16 -3.08
C THR A 28 9.61 -5.15 -4.41
N ILE A 29 10.48 -4.17 -4.60
CA ILE A 29 11.49 -4.14 -5.67
C ILE A 29 12.79 -4.66 -5.08
N ILE A 30 13.45 -5.57 -5.78
CA ILE A 30 14.81 -5.99 -5.45
C ILE A 30 15.76 -5.47 -6.53
N ALA A 31 16.72 -4.64 -6.12
CA ALA A 31 17.69 -4.02 -7.01
C ALA A 31 18.64 -5.08 -7.57
N LYS A 32 19.25 -4.76 -8.72
CA LYS A 32 20.27 -5.61 -9.36
C LYS A 32 21.33 -6.08 -8.35
N GLY A 33 21.63 -7.38 -8.37
CA GLY A 33 22.69 -7.96 -7.56
C GLY A 33 22.43 -9.41 -7.18
N ASP A 34 23.45 -10.00 -6.54
CA ASP A 34 23.36 -11.32 -5.95
C ASP A 34 22.91 -11.21 -4.49
N PHE A 35 21.92 -12.03 -4.12
CA PHE A 35 21.39 -12.13 -2.77
C PHE A 35 21.59 -13.59 -2.33
N PRO A 36 22.76 -13.89 -1.73
CA PRO A 36 23.19 -15.26 -1.45
C PRO A 36 22.62 -15.84 -0.16
N ALA A 37 21.68 -15.16 0.51
CA ALA A 37 21.13 -15.56 1.80
C ALA A 37 19.60 -15.67 1.74
N GLU A 38 19.00 -16.36 2.71
CA GLU A 38 17.55 -16.31 2.92
C GLU A 38 17.14 -14.88 3.29
N LEU A 39 16.14 -14.34 2.59
CA LEU A 39 15.57 -13.02 2.87
C LEU A 39 14.14 -13.15 3.36
N ASN A 40 13.80 -12.40 4.40
CA ASN A 40 12.41 -12.21 4.83
C ASN A 40 12.12 -10.72 4.92
N ILE A 41 11.54 -10.16 3.87
CA ILE A 41 11.27 -8.72 3.76
C ILE A 41 9.76 -8.48 3.96
N PRO A 42 9.28 -8.30 5.20
CA PRO A 42 7.85 -8.15 5.51
C PRO A 42 7.33 -6.73 5.27
N VAL A 43 8.14 -5.84 4.70
CA VAL A 43 7.80 -4.42 4.54
C VAL A 43 7.37 -4.15 3.10
N PRO A 44 6.08 -3.80 2.87
CA PRO A 44 5.57 -3.62 1.53
C PRO A 44 6.07 -2.31 0.90
N PHE A 45 5.90 -2.21 -0.42
CA PHE A 45 6.28 -1.04 -1.21
C PHE A 45 7.76 -0.64 -1.06
N SER A 46 8.61 -1.61 -0.76
CA SER A 46 10.02 -1.38 -0.43
C SER A 46 10.92 -1.52 -1.66
N LEU A 47 12.08 -0.86 -1.61
CA LEU A 47 13.23 -1.17 -2.45
C LEU A 47 14.29 -1.86 -1.59
N VAL A 48 14.73 -3.03 -2.00
CA VAL A 48 15.78 -3.83 -1.36
C VAL A 48 17.03 -3.77 -2.22
N SER A 49 18.18 -3.46 -1.63
CA SER A 49 19.46 -3.37 -2.35
C SER A 49 20.63 -3.75 -1.46
N ASN A 50 21.75 -4.13 -2.07
CA ASN A 50 23.02 -4.31 -1.37
C ASN A 50 23.78 -2.98 -1.27
N ASP A 51 24.24 -2.63 -0.07
CA ASP A 51 25.33 -1.68 0.15
C ASP A 51 26.63 -2.47 0.27
N VAL A 52 27.32 -2.61 -0.87
CA VAL A 52 28.55 -3.41 -0.98
C VAL A 52 29.69 -2.81 -0.16
N THR A 53 29.74 -1.48 -0.04
CA THR A 53 30.83 -0.77 0.63
C THR A 53 30.83 -1.04 2.13
N ASN A 54 29.64 -1.04 2.73
CA ASN A 54 29.50 -1.23 4.18
C ASN A 54 29.12 -2.66 4.58
N ASP A 55 29.07 -3.57 3.61
CA ASP A 55 28.54 -4.92 3.78
C ASP A 55 27.20 -4.90 4.51
N MET A 56 26.17 -4.35 3.85
CA MET A 56 24.81 -4.29 4.42
C MET A 56 23.73 -4.59 3.39
N LEU A 57 22.63 -5.18 3.86
CA LEU A 57 21.36 -5.10 3.15
C LEU A 57 20.71 -3.75 3.46
N VAL A 58 20.17 -3.08 2.46
CA VAL A 58 19.43 -1.82 2.64
C VAL A 58 18.00 -2.04 2.20
N VAL A 59 17.05 -1.73 3.08
CA VAL A 59 15.62 -1.74 2.78
C VAL A 59 15.07 -0.34 2.92
N MET A 60 14.51 0.15 1.82
CA MET A 60 13.88 1.45 1.71
C MET A 60 12.37 1.31 1.62
N PRO A 61 11.65 1.36 2.76
CA PRO A 61 10.20 1.32 2.76
C PRO A 61 9.57 2.53 2.05
N GLY A 62 8.38 2.32 1.47
CA GLY A 62 7.62 3.38 0.80
C GLY A 62 8.29 3.97 -0.45
N TYR A 63 9.25 3.25 -1.03
CA TYR A 63 10.00 3.69 -2.21
C TYR A 63 9.08 4.10 -3.37
N TRP A 64 8.03 3.31 -3.65
CA TRP A 64 7.09 3.63 -4.70
C TRP A 64 6.43 4.98 -4.48
N PHE A 65 5.92 5.24 -3.29
CA PHE A 65 5.18 6.45 -2.99
C PHE A 65 6.07 7.70 -3.02
N MET A 66 7.32 7.57 -2.57
CA MET A 66 8.24 8.70 -2.49
C MET A 66 9.02 8.98 -3.79
N TYR A 67 9.30 7.94 -4.60
CA TYR A 67 10.22 8.05 -5.73
C TYR A 67 9.67 7.55 -7.06
N ASN A 68 8.64 6.70 -7.07
CA ASN A 68 8.16 6.05 -8.30
C ASN A 68 6.62 5.95 -8.38
N MET A 69 5.91 6.99 -7.90
CA MET A 69 4.45 6.99 -7.80
C MET A 69 3.79 6.87 -9.18
N TYR A 70 4.39 7.46 -10.22
CA TYR A 70 3.88 7.36 -11.60
C TYR A 70 3.76 5.91 -12.05
N ALA A 71 4.80 5.09 -11.82
CA ALA A 71 4.80 3.70 -12.24
C ALA A 71 3.82 2.86 -11.43
N LEU A 72 3.73 3.07 -10.11
CA LEU A 72 2.78 2.37 -9.24
C LEU A 72 1.34 2.60 -9.71
N ALA A 73 0.93 3.86 -9.83
CA ALA A 73 -0.43 4.21 -10.20
C ALA A 73 -0.77 3.81 -11.65
N ARG A 74 0.17 4.03 -12.58
CA ARG A 74 -0.02 3.65 -13.99
C ARG A 74 -0.20 2.15 -14.17
N ASN A 75 0.49 1.35 -13.37
CA ASN A 75 0.37 -0.11 -13.45
C ASN A 75 -1.03 -0.56 -13.05
N SER A 76 -1.57 -0.07 -11.94
CA SER A 76 -2.96 -0.36 -11.54
C SER A 76 -3.98 0.07 -12.60
N TRP A 77 -3.82 1.25 -13.19
CA TRP A 77 -4.66 1.70 -14.31
C TRP A 77 -4.56 0.77 -15.53
N LYS A 78 -3.34 0.40 -15.92
CA LYS A 78 -3.09 -0.49 -17.05
C LYS A 78 -3.66 -1.89 -16.87
N TYR A 79 -3.66 -2.43 -15.65
CA TYR A 79 -4.18 -3.77 -15.42
C TYR A 79 -5.67 -3.83 -15.76
N THR A 80 -6.43 -2.84 -15.31
CA THR A 80 -7.85 -2.71 -15.65
C THR A 80 -8.07 -2.55 -17.15
N ASP A 81 -7.32 -1.67 -17.82
CA ASP A 81 -7.44 -1.46 -19.27
C ASP A 81 -7.06 -2.71 -20.08
N ARG A 82 -6.09 -3.49 -19.60
CA ARG A 82 -5.59 -4.71 -20.25
C ARG A 82 -6.40 -5.95 -19.93
N ASP A 83 -7.29 -5.93 -18.95
CA ASP A 83 -8.18 -7.06 -18.66
C ASP A 83 -9.26 -7.20 -19.77
N LYS A 84 -8.90 -7.94 -20.82
CA LYS A 84 -9.74 -8.29 -21.96
C LYS A 84 -10.40 -9.67 -21.83
N ARG A 85 -10.50 -10.23 -20.61
CA ARG A 85 -11.22 -11.49 -20.39
C ARG A 85 -12.67 -11.36 -20.89
N THR A 86 -13.11 -12.36 -21.64
CA THR A 86 -14.49 -12.44 -22.16
C THR A 86 -15.51 -12.63 -21.03
N GLU A 87 -15.17 -13.46 -20.05
CA GLU A 87 -15.96 -13.70 -18.86
C GLU A 87 -15.20 -13.23 -17.62
N LYS A 88 -15.78 -12.27 -16.89
CA LYS A 88 -15.20 -11.72 -15.64
C LYS A 88 -15.90 -12.30 -14.41
N LYS A 89 -16.02 -13.64 -14.36
CA LYS A 89 -16.65 -14.39 -13.25
C LYS A 89 -15.92 -14.20 -11.93
N GLN A 90 -14.59 -14.12 -11.99
CA GLN A 90 -13.74 -13.84 -10.83
C GLN A 90 -13.40 -12.35 -10.75
N LEU A 91 -13.69 -11.74 -9.60
CA LEU A 91 -13.28 -10.39 -9.27
C LEU A 91 -11.76 -10.36 -9.07
N ILE A 92 -11.04 -9.55 -9.85
CA ILE A 92 -9.59 -9.36 -9.70
C ILE A 92 -9.33 -7.99 -9.08
N GLU A 93 -8.56 -7.97 -8.00
CA GLU A 93 -8.13 -6.73 -7.35
C GLU A 93 -6.88 -6.16 -8.02
N HIS A 94 -7.03 -4.99 -8.64
CA HIS A 94 -5.95 -4.29 -9.34
C HIS A 94 -5.37 -3.12 -8.53
N ASP A 95 -6.05 -2.69 -7.47
CA ASP A 95 -5.64 -1.55 -6.65
C ASP A 95 -4.48 -1.92 -5.74
N PHE A 96 -3.44 -1.08 -5.70
CA PHE A 96 -2.30 -1.26 -4.80
C PHE A 96 -2.65 -0.95 -3.34
N LEU A 97 -3.73 -0.23 -3.05
CA LEU A 97 -4.30 -0.11 -1.70
C LEU A 97 -5.52 -1.03 -1.60
N ALA A 98 -5.27 -2.27 -1.20
CA ALA A 98 -6.30 -3.27 -0.93
C ALA A 98 -6.03 -4.01 0.40
N PRO A 99 -6.98 -4.82 0.88
CA PRO A 99 -6.92 -5.37 2.24
C PRO A 99 -5.61 -6.08 2.61
N ASP A 100 -5.03 -6.86 1.69
CA ASP A 100 -3.76 -7.57 1.87
C ASP A 100 -2.59 -6.60 2.13
N THR A 101 -2.41 -5.61 1.25
CA THR A 101 -1.36 -4.59 1.35
C THR A 101 -1.55 -3.65 2.53
N ILE A 102 -2.79 -3.38 2.93
CA ILE A 102 -3.10 -2.57 4.12
C ILE A 102 -2.72 -3.34 5.38
N ASN A 103 -2.95 -4.66 5.43
CA ASN A 103 -2.48 -5.51 6.52
C ASN A 103 -0.95 -5.51 6.60
N GLU A 104 -0.26 -5.64 5.48
CA GLU A 104 1.21 -5.56 5.43
C GLU A 104 1.72 -4.17 5.89
N ILE A 105 1.02 -3.08 5.51
CA ILE A 105 1.34 -1.73 6.00
C ILE A 105 1.19 -1.66 7.52
N ILE A 106 0.09 -2.18 8.08
CA ILE A 106 -0.15 -2.21 9.54
C ILE A 106 0.97 -2.97 10.27
N GLN A 107 1.37 -4.13 9.74
CA GLN A 107 2.48 -4.91 10.29
C GLN A 107 3.80 -4.14 10.20
N ALA A 108 4.07 -3.48 9.07
CA ALA A 108 5.27 -2.67 8.89
C ALA A 108 5.34 -1.49 9.87
N LEU A 109 4.22 -0.84 10.19
CA LEU A 109 4.18 0.20 11.22
C LEU A 109 4.66 -0.32 12.59
N GLN A 110 4.29 -1.54 12.97
CA GLN A 110 4.75 -2.16 14.22
C GLN A 110 6.25 -2.47 14.19
N LEU A 111 6.77 -2.94 13.04
CA LEU A 111 8.20 -3.15 12.86
C LEU A 111 8.98 -1.84 12.93
N PHE A 112 8.45 -0.75 12.35
CA PHE A 112 9.07 0.57 12.43
C PHE A 112 9.14 1.07 13.86
N LYS A 113 8.06 0.93 14.64
CA LYS A 113 8.04 1.26 16.08
C LYS A 113 9.14 0.47 16.81
N LYS A 114 9.14 -0.86 16.66
CA LYS A 114 10.13 -1.74 17.28
C LYS A 114 11.57 -1.34 16.95
N PHE A 115 11.95 -1.31 15.67
CA PHE A 115 13.34 -1.08 15.27
C PHE A 115 13.81 0.35 15.56
N THR A 116 12.91 1.34 15.50
CA THR A 116 13.25 2.72 15.89
C THR A 116 13.53 2.80 17.38
N GLY A 117 12.72 2.16 18.23
CA GLY A 117 12.97 2.17 19.67
C GLY A 117 14.18 1.34 20.08
N GLU A 118 14.45 0.21 19.43
CA GLU A 118 15.68 -0.57 19.64
C GLU A 118 16.92 0.29 19.33
N ALA A 119 16.91 0.99 18.20
CA ALA A 119 17.98 1.93 17.84
C ALA A 119 18.09 3.08 18.86
N TRP A 120 16.98 3.62 19.34
CA TRP A 120 16.99 4.69 20.35
C TRP A 120 17.60 4.23 21.68
N ILE A 121 17.13 3.11 22.22
CA ILE A 121 17.55 2.57 23.52
C ILE A 121 19.04 2.22 23.50
N LEU A 122 19.52 1.67 22.37
CA LEU A 122 20.93 1.38 22.19
C LEU A 122 21.81 2.64 22.29
N ASN A 123 21.35 3.76 21.72
CA ASN A 123 22.08 5.03 21.75
C ASN A 123 21.82 5.86 23.03
N ASN A 124 20.76 5.53 23.79
CA ASN A 124 20.38 6.24 25.01
C ASN A 124 20.12 5.24 26.16
N PRO A 125 21.19 4.62 26.73
CA PRO A 125 21.06 3.68 27.82
C PRO A 125 20.31 4.30 29.01
N GLY A 126 19.38 3.54 29.61
CA GLY A 126 18.53 4.01 30.70
C GLY A 126 17.21 4.65 30.27
N THR A 127 16.91 4.67 28.96
CA THR A 127 15.56 4.99 28.48
C THR A 127 14.53 4.04 29.10
N ALA A 128 13.50 4.59 29.73
CA ALA A 128 12.40 3.82 30.30
C ALA A 128 11.35 3.46 29.24
N GLY A 129 10.76 2.26 29.35
CA GLY A 129 9.76 1.73 28.43
C GLY A 129 10.31 0.66 27.49
N ASP A 130 9.41 -0.09 26.84
CA ASP A 130 9.79 -1.06 25.82
C ASP A 130 10.07 -0.37 24.46
N ALA A 131 10.79 -1.06 23.58
CA ALA A 131 11.20 -0.51 22.28
C ALA A 131 10.01 -0.07 21.41
N VAL A 132 8.88 -0.76 21.44
CA VAL A 132 7.73 -0.39 20.61
C VAL A 132 7.15 0.94 21.09
N SER A 133 6.91 1.08 22.40
CA SER A 133 6.40 2.32 22.98
C SER A 133 7.32 3.53 22.76
N VAL A 134 8.63 3.33 22.89
CA VAL A 134 9.63 4.38 22.64
C VAL A 134 9.64 4.80 21.17
N GLY A 135 9.71 3.83 20.26
CA GLY A 135 9.75 4.11 18.83
C GLY A 135 8.44 4.72 18.31
N GLU A 136 7.29 4.28 18.84
CA GLU A 136 6.00 4.90 18.54
C GLU A 136 6.00 6.38 18.90
N LYS A 137 6.39 6.73 20.13
CA LYS A 137 6.45 8.13 20.55
C LYS A 137 7.30 8.97 19.59
N LEU A 138 8.51 8.50 19.26
CA LEU A 138 9.44 9.21 18.37
C LEU A 138 8.87 9.40 16.95
N LEU A 139 8.21 8.36 16.41
CA LEU A 139 7.66 8.38 15.06
C LEU A 139 6.37 9.23 14.98
N GLU A 140 5.51 9.19 16.00
CA GLU A 140 4.29 10.00 16.07
C GLU A 140 4.60 11.50 16.21
N THR A 141 5.62 11.86 16.98
CA THR A 141 6.05 13.27 17.11
C THR A 141 6.95 13.73 15.98
N ASN A 142 7.33 12.83 15.06
CA ASN A 142 8.35 13.05 14.03
C ASN A 142 9.60 13.72 14.64
N ASP A 143 10.12 13.11 15.71
CA ASP A 143 11.17 13.68 16.53
C ASP A 143 12.42 14.00 15.69
N ALA A 144 12.95 15.22 15.84
CA ALA A 144 14.10 15.68 15.07
C ALA A 144 15.36 14.84 15.34
N ALA A 145 15.44 14.16 16.49
CA ALA A 145 16.54 13.26 16.84
C ALA A 145 16.60 12.02 15.93
N LEU A 146 15.53 11.69 15.21
CA LEU A 146 15.53 10.60 14.21
C LEU A 146 16.37 10.95 12.97
N ASN A 147 16.69 12.23 12.75
CA ASN A 147 17.49 12.65 11.61
C ASN A 147 18.93 12.13 11.73
N GLY A 148 19.33 11.27 10.79
CA GLY A 148 20.68 10.69 10.76
C GLY A 148 20.87 9.51 11.72
N MET A 149 19.82 9.05 12.40
CA MET A 149 19.88 7.83 13.21
C MET A 149 19.82 6.59 12.31
N ASP A 150 20.73 5.66 12.57
CA ASP A 150 20.75 4.38 11.89
C ASP A 150 19.78 3.40 12.55
N ILE A 151 18.78 2.99 11.78
CA ILE A 151 17.78 1.99 12.19
C ILE A 151 18.12 0.67 11.51
N PHE A 152 18.31 -0.38 12.30
CA PHE A 152 18.63 -1.71 11.79
C PHE A 152 17.48 -2.70 12.06
N ALA A 153 17.16 -3.52 11.07
CA ALA A 153 16.18 -4.59 11.18
C ALA A 153 16.87 -5.91 11.49
N SER A 154 16.37 -6.62 12.50
CA SER A 154 16.72 -8.01 12.76
C SER A 154 15.77 -8.97 12.02
N GLY A 155 16.29 -10.12 11.58
CA GLY A 155 15.52 -11.18 10.95
C GLY A 155 15.14 -10.96 9.48
N PHE A 156 15.60 -9.86 8.85
CA PHE A 156 15.31 -9.59 7.43
C PHE A 156 16.23 -10.34 6.47
N GLU A 157 17.43 -10.69 6.95
CA GLU A 157 18.42 -11.46 6.22
C GLU A 157 19.04 -12.46 7.18
N ASN A 158 19.17 -13.72 6.74
CA ASN A 158 19.72 -14.80 7.55
C ASN A 158 21.25 -14.85 7.47
N THR A 159 21.91 -13.75 7.88
CA THR A 159 23.36 -13.68 7.96
C THR A 159 23.80 -12.85 9.18
N GLY A 160 25.11 -12.76 9.42
CA GLY A 160 25.67 -11.81 10.39
C GLY A 160 25.69 -10.35 9.90
N ARG A 161 25.34 -10.13 8.63
CA ARG A 161 25.34 -8.82 7.99
C ARG A 161 24.18 -7.96 8.51
N LYS A 162 24.40 -6.66 8.68
CA LYS A 162 23.34 -5.75 9.13
C LYS A 162 22.35 -5.45 8.01
N THR A 163 21.07 -5.37 8.36
CA THR A 163 20.03 -4.83 7.48
C THR A 163 19.64 -3.43 7.93
N LYS A 164 19.94 -2.41 7.12
CA LYS A 164 19.63 -1.01 7.40
C LYS A 164 18.28 -0.61 6.82
N LEU A 165 17.42 -0.01 7.64
CA LEU A 165 16.18 0.62 7.22
C LEU A 165 16.41 2.11 7.00
N ILE A 166 16.09 2.63 5.82
CA ILE A 166 16.22 4.05 5.51
C ILE A 166 14.86 4.72 5.31
N LYS A 167 14.75 6.02 5.59
CA LYS A 167 13.50 6.80 5.44
C LYS A 167 12.31 6.30 6.29
N VAL A 168 12.57 5.56 7.37
CA VAL A 168 11.52 5.03 8.27
C VAL A 168 10.54 6.12 8.74
N PRO A 169 10.97 7.30 9.26
CA PRO A 169 10.02 8.31 9.74
C PRO A 169 9.10 8.82 8.64
N ALA A 170 9.66 9.13 7.46
CA ALA A 170 8.89 9.56 6.30
C ALA A 170 7.89 8.49 5.84
N CYS A 171 8.31 7.22 5.84
CA CYS A 171 7.43 6.12 5.43
C CYS A 171 6.32 5.86 6.45
N TYR A 172 6.63 5.96 7.74
CA TYR A 172 5.66 5.82 8.82
C TYR A 172 4.49 6.79 8.64
N SER A 173 4.78 8.07 8.44
CA SER A 173 3.76 9.09 8.18
C SER A 173 2.97 8.82 6.89
N VAL A 174 3.64 8.40 5.81
CA VAL A 174 2.97 8.06 4.54
C VAL A 174 2.03 6.87 4.72
N PHE A 175 2.45 5.82 5.41
CA PHE A 175 1.65 4.62 5.64
C PHE A 175 0.38 4.91 6.45
N LYS A 176 0.48 5.68 7.54
CA LYS A 176 -0.70 6.13 8.31
C LYS A 176 -1.66 6.96 7.44
N LYS A 177 -1.12 7.85 6.60
CA LYS A 177 -1.88 8.68 5.66
C LYS A 177 -2.61 7.82 4.60
N LEU A 178 -1.96 6.79 4.07
CA LEU A 178 -2.55 5.89 3.08
C LEU A 178 -3.68 5.03 3.65
N ILE A 179 -3.57 4.58 4.91
CA ILE A 179 -4.66 3.86 5.59
C ILE A 179 -5.89 4.76 5.74
N SER A 180 -5.72 6.01 6.16
CA SER A 180 -6.82 6.99 6.20
C SER A 180 -7.43 7.23 4.82
N TYR A 181 -6.60 7.41 3.80
CA TYR A 181 -7.08 7.62 2.43
C TYR A 181 -7.86 6.41 1.89
N TYR A 182 -7.38 5.20 2.17
CA TYR A 182 -8.05 3.95 1.82
C TYR A 182 -9.47 3.89 2.39
N ALA A 183 -9.63 4.14 3.70
CA ALA A 183 -10.94 4.19 4.34
C ALA A 183 -11.84 5.30 3.77
N ALA A 184 -11.32 6.52 3.63
CA ALA A 184 -12.07 7.65 3.11
C ALA A 184 -12.59 7.42 1.68
N ARG A 185 -11.76 6.84 0.80
CA ARG A 185 -12.14 6.54 -0.58
C ARG A 185 -13.29 5.53 -0.64
N LEU A 186 -13.23 4.47 0.16
CA LEU A 186 -14.29 3.47 0.21
C LEU A 186 -15.57 4.03 0.84
N LEU A 187 -15.46 4.89 1.85
CA LEU A 187 -16.60 5.63 2.40
C LEU A 187 -17.28 6.52 1.36
N VAL A 188 -16.51 7.29 0.58
CA VAL A 188 -17.07 8.12 -0.50
C VAL A 188 -17.85 7.26 -1.51
N ASN A 189 -17.26 6.15 -1.95
CA ASN A 189 -17.92 5.23 -2.87
C ASN A 189 -19.20 4.63 -2.27
N PHE A 190 -19.16 4.23 -1.00
CA PHE A 190 -20.32 3.68 -0.29
C PHE A 190 -21.46 4.70 -0.20
N ILE A 191 -21.15 5.93 0.23
CA ILE A 191 -22.11 7.05 0.32
C ILE A 191 -22.78 7.32 -1.03
N GLU A 192 -22.02 7.33 -2.11
CA GLU A 192 -22.57 7.51 -3.46
C GLU A 192 -23.44 6.32 -3.88
N SER A 193 -22.95 5.09 -3.73
CA SER A 193 -23.68 3.88 -4.16
C SER A 193 -25.01 3.69 -3.43
N GLN A 194 -25.07 4.06 -2.16
CA GLN A 194 -26.25 3.93 -1.31
C GLN A 194 -27.12 5.20 -1.29
N ASN A 195 -26.77 6.24 -2.05
CA ASN A 195 -27.45 7.53 -2.08
C ASN A 195 -27.69 8.12 -0.68
N ILE A 196 -26.66 8.07 0.18
CA ILE A 196 -26.76 8.50 1.57
C ILE A 196 -26.82 10.03 1.64
N THR A 197 -27.79 10.56 2.39
CA THR A 197 -28.09 12.00 2.43
C THR A 197 -27.84 12.66 3.79
N SER A 198 -27.54 11.89 4.84
CA SER A 198 -27.25 12.43 6.18
C SER A 198 -26.25 11.57 6.95
N VAL A 199 -25.59 12.15 7.95
CA VAL A 199 -24.64 11.43 8.83
C VAL A 199 -25.36 10.31 9.59
N LYS A 200 -26.56 10.56 10.10
CA LYS A 200 -27.33 9.56 10.84
C LYS A 200 -27.66 8.34 9.98
N GLN A 201 -28.05 8.57 8.72
CA GLN A 201 -28.29 7.48 7.77
C GLN A 201 -26.99 6.72 7.50
N LEU A 202 -25.87 7.42 7.28
CA LEU A 202 -24.57 6.79 7.10
C LEU A 202 -24.23 5.86 8.26
N GLN A 203 -24.23 6.39 9.48
CA GLN A 203 -23.89 5.65 10.69
C GLN A 203 -24.78 4.41 10.89
N SER A 204 -26.06 4.47 10.51
CA SER A 204 -26.97 3.32 10.58
C SER A 204 -26.69 2.22 9.54
N LEU A 205 -26.02 2.56 8.43
CA LEU A 205 -25.76 1.66 7.31
C LEU A 205 -24.31 1.17 7.25
N LEU A 206 -23.40 1.81 7.99
CA LEU A 206 -22.01 1.39 8.04
C LEU A 206 -21.91 -0.03 8.60
N PRO A 207 -20.98 -0.86 8.06
CA PRO A 207 -20.66 -2.13 8.68
C PRO A 207 -20.20 -1.90 10.12
N ALA A 208 -20.59 -2.81 11.02
CA ALA A 208 -20.09 -2.79 12.38
C ALA A 208 -18.57 -2.82 12.38
N SER A 209 -17.95 -1.96 13.18
CA SER A 209 -16.50 -1.94 13.34
C SER A 209 -16.05 -3.24 14.01
N THR A 210 -15.36 -4.08 13.24
CA THR A 210 -14.71 -5.31 13.71
C THR A 210 -13.19 -5.14 13.78
N ASP A 211 -12.50 -6.19 14.20
CA ASP A 211 -11.05 -6.27 14.09
C ASP A 211 -10.60 -6.40 12.63
N VAL A 212 -9.32 -6.11 12.39
CA VAL A 212 -8.68 -6.35 11.10
C VAL A 212 -8.41 -7.85 10.95
N PHE A 213 -8.90 -8.45 9.87
CA PHE A 213 -8.73 -9.87 9.56
C PHE A 213 -7.77 -10.08 8.39
N GLU A 214 -7.18 -11.28 8.31
CA GLU A 214 -6.24 -11.67 7.26
C GLU A 214 -6.96 -11.87 5.90
N TRP A 215 -6.31 -11.40 4.84
CA TRP A 215 -6.75 -11.58 3.46
C TRP A 215 -5.69 -12.34 2.67
N LYS A 216 -6.14 -13.30 1.86
CA LYS A 216 -5.30 -14.10 0.97
C LYS A 216 -5.60 -13.74 -0.47
N ASN A 217 -4.55 -13.57 -1.26
CA ASN A 217 -4.67 -13.43 -2.70
C ASN A 217 -4.74 -14.81 -3.36
N ILE A 218 -5.93 -15.18 -3.84
CA ILE A 218 -6.16 -16.43 -4.54
C ILE A 218 -6.52 -16.15 -5.99
N GLY A 219 -5.54 -16.33 -6.88
CA GLY A 219 -5.71 -16.12 -8.32
C GLY A 219 -6.06 -14.68 -8.71
N GLY A 220 -5.68 -13.68 -7.89
CA GLY A 220 -5.98 -12.26 -8.11
C GLY A 220 -7.23 -11.77 -7.38
N GLN A 221 -8.05 -12.65 -6.80
CA GLN A 221 -9.13 -12.26 -5.91
C GLN A 221 -8.62 -12.26 -4.47
N LEU A 222 -8.91 -11.18 -3.74
CA LEU A 222 -8.65 -11.16 -2.30
C LEU A 222 -9.85 -11.77 -1.58
N ILE A 223 -9.59 -12.79 -0.77
CA ILE A 223 -10.61 -13.49 0.03
C ILE A 223 -10.09 -13.60 1.46
N THR A 224 -10.96 -13.48 2.46
CA THR A 224 -10.56 -13.59 3.87
C THR A 224 -10.00 -14.99 4.17
N ALA A 225 -9.00 -15.06 5.06
CA ALA A 225 -8.42 -16.34 5.46
C ALA A 225 -9.46 -17.28 6.07
N GLU A 226 -10.46 -16.73 6.78
CA GLU A 226 -11.59 -17.46 7.32
C GLU A 226 -12.45 -18.10 6.22
N ALA A 227 -12.87 -17.33 5.21
CA ALA A 227 -13.68 -17.84 4.11
C ALA A 227 -12.92 -18.90 3.29
N ILE A 228 -11.60 -18.75 3.11
CA ILE A 228 -10.76 -19.79 2.52
C ILE A 228 -10.73 -21.05 3.38
N GLY A 229 -10.54 -20.92 4.70
CA GLY A 229 -10.56 -22.05 5.63
C GLY A 229 -11.90 -22.79 5.62
N GLU A 230 -13.02 -22.06 5.54
CA GLU A 230 -14.35 -22.64 5.40
C GLU A 230 -14.51 -23.38 4.06
N MET A 231 -14.08 -22.77 2.96
CA MET A 231 -14.08 -23.41 1.64
C MET A 231 -13.27 -24.71 1.64
N GLU A 232 -12.04 -24.69 2.16
CA GLU A 232 -11.21 -25.90 2.27
C GLU A 232 -11.87 -27.00 3.10
N LYS A 233 -12.53 -26.63 4.21
CA LYS A 233 -13.27 -27.59 5.05
C LYS A 233 -14.46 -28.19 4.30
N ASN A 234 -15.19 -27.38 3.55
CA ASN A 234 -16.33 -27.84 2.76
C ASN A 234 -15.89 -28.77 1.60
N ILE A 235 -14.75 -28.48 0.97
CA ILE A 235 -14.12 -29.38 -0.02
C ILE A 235 -13.72 -30.71 0.64
N LYS A 236 -12.97 -30.67 1.74
CA LYS A 236 -12.49 -31.87 2.45
C LYS A 236 -13.62 -32.76 2.98
N SER A 237 -14.79 -32.18 3.28
CA SER A 237 -15.97 -32.91 3.74
C SER A 237 -16.90 -33.39 2.62
N GLY A 238 -16.61 -33.07 1.35
CA GLY A 238 -17.46 -33.41 0.21
C GLY A 238 -18.74 -32.58 0.11
N LYS A 239 -18.87 -31.47 0.85
CA LYS A 239 -19.96 -30.50 0.69
C LYS A 239 -19.80 -29.63 -0.55
N ILE A 240 -18.56 -29.42 -0.95
CA ILE A 240 -18.18 -28.87 -2.26
C ILE A 240 -17.45 -30.02 -2.95
N ASP A 241 -18.04 -30.57 -4.01
CA ASP A 241 -17.52 -31.73 -4.73
C ASP A 241 -17.27 -31.46 -6.21
N THR A 242 -17.66 -30.27 -6.71
CA THR A 242 -17.44 -29.84 -8.09
C THR A 242 -16.68 -28.52 -8.21
N TRP A 243 -16.08 -28.28 -9.38
CA TRP A 243 -15.42 -27.01 -9.68
C TRP A 243 -16.42 -25.85 -9.83
N GLU A 244 -17.63 -26.14 -10.30
CA GLU A 244 -18.73 -25.18 -10.41
C GLU A 244 -19.09 -24.61 -9.03
N GLU A 245 -19.14 -25.45 -8.00
CA GLU A 245 -19.38 -25.02 -6.61
C GLU A 245 -18.23 -24.22 -6.04
N VAL A 246 -16.97 -24.58 -6.35
CA VAL A 246 -15.81 -23.75 -6.00
C VAL A 246 -15.95 -22.36 -6.65
N HIS A 247 -16.27 -22.29 -7.94
CA HIS A 247 -16.48 -21.01 -8.63
C HIS A 247 -17.66 -20.22 -8.05
N ALA A 248 -18.72 -20.89 -7.58
CA ALA A 248 -19.83 -20.22 -6.90
C ALA A 248 -19.38 -19.57 -5.58
N VAL A 249 -18.44 -20.17 -4.85
CA VAL A 249 -17.81 -19.54 -3.67
C VAL A 249 -17.06 -18.26 -4.09
N TYR A 250 -16.23 -18.31 -5.14
CA TYR A 250 -15.51 -17.13 -5.63
C TYR A 250 -16.45 -16.01 -6.07
N ALA A 251 -17.53 -16.36 -6.78
CA ALA A 251 -18.54 -15.39 -7.20
C ALA A 251 -19.19 -14.71 -5.98
N LYS A 252 -19.63 -15.50 -4.98
CA LYS A 252 -20.20 -14.96 -3.74
C LYS A 252 -19.22 -14.06 -2.97
N GLN A 253 -17.95 -14.46 -2.88
CA GLN A 253 -16.92 -13.61 -2.26
C GLN A 253 -16.68 -12.33 -3.07
N GLY A 254 -16.82 -12.38 -4.39
CA GLY A 254 -16.72 -11.22 -5.27
C GLY A 254 -17.89 -10.25 -5.09
N ASP A 255 -19.11 -10.76 -4.96
CA ASP A 255 -20.32 -9.96 -4.75
C ASP A 255 -20.29 -9.18 -3.43
N ASN A 256 -19.73 -9.79 -2.37
CA ASN A 256 -19.60 -9.16 -1.05
C ASN A 256 -18.37 -8.25 -0.93
N TYR A 257 -17.44 -8.31 -1.89
CA TYR A 257 -16.08 -7.79 -1.73
C TYR A 257 -16.04 -6.30 -1.34
N GLU A 258 -16.82 -5.44 -2.00
CA GLU A 258 -16.80 -3.99 -1.70
C GLU A 258 -17.28 -3.68 -0.28
N TYR A 259 -18.23 -4.44 0.26
CA TYR A 259 -18.72 -4.28 1.62
C TYR A 259 -17.68 -4.75 2.65
N ASP A 260 -17.13 -5.95 2.45
CA ASP A 260 -16.11 -6.53 3.33
C ASP A 260 -14.83 -5.68 3.32
N LYS A 261 -14.49 -5.11 2.15
CA LYS A 261 -13.36 -4.18 1.96
C LYS A 261 -13.58 -2.87 2.72
N LEU A 262 -14.80 -2.33 2.74
CA LEU A 262 -15.14 -1.15 3.54
C LEU A 262 -15.05 -1.46 5.04
N GLN A 263 -15.61 -2.59 5.49
CA GLN A 263 -15.52 -3.01 6.89
C GLN A 263 -14.06 -3.12 7.35
N HIS A 264 -13.22 -3.79 6.54
CA HIS A 264 -11.78 -3.89 6.76
C HIS A 264 -11.12 -2.51 6.85
N ALA A 265 -11.46 -1.59 5.96
CA ALA A 265 -10.86 -0.26 5.94
C ALA A 265 -11.19 0.57 7.19
N LEU A 266 -12.43 0.49 7.69
CA LEU A 266 -12.85 1.14 8.93
C LEU A 266 -12.11 0.54 10.14
N ALA A 267 -11.97 -0.79 10.19
CA ALA A 267 -11.17 -1.48 11.19
C ALA A 267 -9.70 -1.02 11.17
N ALA A 268 -9.10 -0.94 9.97
CA ALA A 268 -7.71 -0.54 9.80
C ALA A 268 -7.43 0.90 10.25
N VAL A 269 -8.26 1.86 9.86
CA VAL A 269 -8.08 3.27 10.26
C VAL A 269 -8.38 3.47 11.75
N LYS A 270 -9.33 2.73 12.34
CA LYS A 270 -9.55 2.70 13.78
C LYS A 270 -8.32 2.20 14.53
N LEU A 271 -7.77 1.06 14.10
CA LEU A 271 -6.59 0.45 14.72
C LEU A 271 -5.36 1.37 14.70
N VAL A 272 -5.12 2.07 13.59
CA VAL A 272 -3.89 2.84 13.38
C VAL A 272 -4.00 4.31 13.80
N ASN A 273 -5.17 4.92 13.61
CA ASN A 273 -5.37 6.35 13.82
C ASN A 273 -6.40 6.67 14.91
N GLY A 274 -6.95 5.65 15.59
CA GLY A 274 -7.96 5.83 16.65
C GLY A 274 -9.33 6.29 16.13
N PHE A 275 -9.57 6.18 14.82
CA PHE A 275 -10.78 6.67 14.18
C PHE A 275 -12.07 6.00 14.70
N SER A 276 -13.10 6.81 14.93
CA SER A 276 -14.45 6.41 15.24
C SER A 276 -15.43 6.90 14.17
N SER A 277 -16.16 5.97 13.56
CA SER A 277 -17.24 6.30 12.61
C SER A 277 -18.44 6.99 13.26
N ASP A 278 -18.57 6.86 14.57
CA ASP A 278 -19.66 7.47 15.35
C ASP A 278 -19.39 8.96 15.59
N ASP A 279 -18.12 9.39 15.50
CA ASP A 279 -17.74 10.78 15.61
C ASP A 279 -17.83 11.50 14.26
N SER A 280 -18.79 12.41 14.15
CA SER A 280 -19.03 13.21 12.93
C SER A 280 -17.87 14.16 12.61
N VAL A 281 -17.12 14.63 13.61
CA VAL A 281 -15.96 15.50 13.41
C VAL A 281 -14.81 14.70 12.82
N GLU A 282 -14.56 13.50 13.36
CA GLU A 282 -13.52 12.62 12.81
C GLU A 282 -13.86 12.15 11.40
N LEU A 283 -15.12 11.83 11.11
CA LEU A 283 -15.59 11.47 9.78
C LEU A 283 -15.34 12.59 8.76
N LYS A 284 -15.70 13.84 9.11
CA LYS A 284 -15.42 15.01 8.26
C LYS A 284 -13.92 15.21 8.05
N SER A 285 -13.14 15.13 9.13
CA SER A 285 -11.67 15.25 9.09
C SER A 285 -11.03 14.20 8.18
N LEU A 286 -11.51 12.96 8.24
CA LEU A 286 -11.05 11.85 7.41
C LEU A 286 -11.30 12.13 5.92
N LEU A 287 -12.51 12.60 5.58
CA LEU A 287 -12.89 12.97 4.22
C LEU A 287 -12.09 14.17 3.71
N ASP A 288 -11.91 15.22 4.50
CA ASP A 288 -11.11 16.39 4.10
C ASP A 288 -9.64 16.01 3.83
N LYS A 289 -9.00 15.30 4.77
CA LYS A 289 -7.61 14.82 4.64
C LYS A 289 -7.41 13.88 3.45
N SER A 290 -8.47 13.18 3.03
CA SER A 290 -8.41 12.31 1.86
C SER A 290 -8.20 13.08 0.56
N VAL A 291 -8.76 14.29 0.45
CA VAL A 291 -8.56 15.18 -0.71
C VAL A 291 -7.11 15.63 -0.76
N GLU A 292 -6.54 16.05 0.37
CA GLU A 292 -5.12 16.42 0.46
C GLU A 292 -4.21 15.25 0.10
N THR A 293 -4.58 14.04 0.52
CA THR A 293 -3.85 12.82 0.19
C THR A 293 -3.90 12.52 -1.30
N LYS A 294 -5.09 12.54 -1.91
CA LYS A 294 -5.22 12.33 -3.35
C LYS A 294 -4.47 13.38 -4.15
N LYS A 295 -4.53 14.65 -3.73
CA LYS A 295 -3.75 15.73 -4.36
C LYS A 295 -2.25 15.43 -4.32
N TRP A 296 -1.74 15.09 -3.14
CA TRP A 296 -0.33 14.72 -2.97
C TRP A 296 0.06 13.52 -3.86
N MET A 297 -0.82 12.53 -4.03
CA MET A 297 -0.55 11.41 -4.94
C MET A 297 -0.45 11.89 -6.40
N VAL A 298 -1.39 12.70 -6.88
CA VAL A 298 -1.38 13.25 -8.25
C VAL A 298 -0.16 14.13 -8.50
N ASP A 299 0.22 14.96 -7.53
CA ASP A 299 1.43 15.78 -7.63
C ASP A 299 2.69 14.90 -7.74
N ASN A 300 2.76 13.78 -7.00
CA ASN A 300 3.87 12.82 -7.09
C ASN A 300 3.86 11.99 -8.38
N ILE A 301 2.70 11.68 -8.95
CA ILE A 301 2.58 11.07 -10.28
C ILE A 301 3.22 12.01 -11.31
N TYR A 302 2.88 13.29 -11.27
CA TYR A 302 3.45 14.29 -12.18
C TYR A 302 4.96 14.45 -11.96
N SER A 303 5.41 14.74 -10.75
CA SER A 303 6.83 15.01 -10.46
C SER A 303 7.74 13.79 -10.68
N SER A 304 7.23 12.57 -10.45
CA SER A 304 7.95 11.34 -10.76
C SER A 304 8.21 11.20 -12.26
N ARG A 305 7.24 11.58 -13.11
CA ARG A 305 7.38 11.54 -14.58
C ARG A 305 8.16 12.72 -15.12
N GLU A 306 8.01 13.90 -14.54
CA GLU A 306 8.70 15.14 -14.96
C GLU A 306 10.23 15.00 -14.94
N LYS A 307 10.78 14.23 -13.99
CA LYS A 307 12.21 13.90 -13.94
C LYS A 307 12.74 13.28 -15.23
N ASP A 308 11.89 12.56 -15.97
CA ASP A 308 12.28 11.97 -17.25
C ASP A 308 12.55 13.03 -18.32
N TYR A 309 11.94 14.21 -18.18
CA TYR A 309 11.96 15.32 -19.13
C TYR A 309 12.90 16.45 -18.73
N THR A 310 13.40 16.46 -17.49
CA THR A 310 14.27 17.52 -16.97
C THR A 310 15.68 17.04 -16.65
N ASN A 311 15.90 15.72 -16.57
CA ASN A 311 17.21 15.16 -16.26
C ASN A 311 18.16 15.23 -17.49
N PRO A 312 19.32 15.92 -17.39
CA PRO A 312 20.27 16.03 -18.49
C PRO A 312 20.76 14.67 -19.03
N PHE A 313 20.94 13.67 -18.16
CA PHE A 313 21.36 12.32 -18.55
C PHE A 313 20.28 11.53 -19.30
N ARG A 314 19.01 11.92 -19.19
CA ARG A 314 17.93 11.33 -20.00
C ARG A 314 17.74 12.07 -21.31
N MET A 315 18.05 13.37 -21.33
CA MET A 315 17.99 14.19 -22.53
C MET A 315 19.17 13.95 -23.48
N MET A 316 20.34 13.53 -22.97
CA MET A 316 21.57 13.38 -23.78
C MET A 316 21.49 12.37 -24.94
N VAL A 317 20.49 11.51 -24.97
CA VAL A 317 20.28 10.52 -26.05
C VAL A 317 19.47 11.09 -27.22
N TYR A 318 19.03 12.34 -27.11
CA TYR A 318 18.34 13.09 -28.15
C TYR A 318 19.21 14.29 -28.54
N GLU A 319 19.20 14.64 -29.82
CA GLU A 319 19.88 15.80 -30.38
C GLU A 319 19.33 17.11 -29.80
N ASN A 320 18.02 17.17 -29.56
CA ASN A 320 17.34 18.32 -28.98
C ASN A 320 15.96 17.94 -28.40
N ARG A 321 15.27 18.93 -27.80
CA ARG A 321 13.95 18.73 -27.19
C ARG A 321 12.88 18.33 -28.20
N GLU A 322 12.95 18.82 -29.43
CA GLU A 322 11.95 18.50 -30.46
C GLU A 322 12.01 17.03 -30.88
N GLU A 323 13.22 16.48 -31.01
CA GLU A 323 13.41 15.04 -31.23
C GLU A 323 12.87 14.23 -30.05
N MET A 324 13.26 14.60 -28.82
CA MET A 324 12.76 13.94 -27.62
C MET A 324 11.23 13.91 -27.58
N ASP A 325 10.58 15.05 -27.79
CA ASP A 325 9.12 15.17 -27.75
C ASP A 325 8.44 14.33 -28.85
N LYS A 326 9.08 14.15 -30.03
CA LYS A 326 8.61 13.23 -31.08
C LYS A 326 8.74 11.76 -30.68
N VAL A 327 9.82 11.38 -29.97
CA VAL A 327 10.10 9.99 -29.61
C VAL A 327 9.29 9.53 -28.40
N VAL A 328 9.32 10.30 -27.31
CA VAL A 328 8.69 9.89 -26.03
C VAL A 328 7.34 10.57 -25.77
N GLY A 329 6.96 11.54 -26.61
CA GLY A 329 5.77 12.36 -26.42
C GLY A 329 5.99 13.45 -25.38
N ARG A 330 5.29 14.58 -25.52
CA ARG A 330 5.32 15.69 -24.56
C ARG A 330 4.73 15.28 -23.21
N LEU A 331 5.31 15.79 -22.12
CA LEU A 331 4.81 15.52 -20.76
C LEU A 331 3.39 16.05 -20.56
N GLU A 332 3.12 17.23 -21.10
CA GLU A 332 1.82 17.91 -21.02
C GLU A 332 0.73 17.12 -21.73
N ASP A 333 1.09 16.26 -22.67
CA ASP A 333 0.17 15.41 -23.44
C ASP A 333 0.00 14.01 -22.86
N ASN A 334 0.64 13.71 -21.72
CA ASN A 334 0.51 12.42 -21.08
C ASN A 334 -0.94 12.16 -20.63
N GLN A 335 -1.65 11.30 -21.37
CA GLN A 335 -3.06 11.00 -21.14
C GLN A 335 -3.35 10.53 -19.71
N PHE A 336 -2.48 9.68 -19.16
CA PHE A 336 -2.64 9.15 -17.80
C PHE A 336 -2.58 10.28 -16.75
N ILE A 337 -1.62 11.22 -16.87
CA ILE A 337 -1.55 12.37 -15.96
C ILE A 337 -2.79 13.26 -16.08
N LYS A 338 -3.29 13.50 -17.30
CA LYS A 338 -4.53 14.28 -17.51
C LYS A 338 -5.73 13.59 -16.82
N GLN A 339 -5.85 12.28 -16.98
CA GLN A 339 -6.90 11.48 -16.36
C GLN A 339 -6.83 11.51 -14.82
N GLU A 340 -5.64 11.37 -14.24
CA GLU A 340 -5.46 11.44 -12.78
C GLU A 340 -5.80 12.82 -12.21
N LYS A 341 -5.43 13.90 -12.92
CA LYS A 341 -5.83 15.27 -12.54
C LYS A 341 -7.35 15.45 -12.59
N GLN A 342 -8.01 14.94 -13.63
CA GLN A 342 -9.47 14.98 -13.74
C GLN A 342 -10.14 14.16 -12.62
N ALA A 343 -9.68 12.93 -12.39
CA ALA A 343 -10.20 12.06 -11.35
C ALA A 343 -9.99 12.65 -9.94
N PHE A 344 -8.95 13.45 -9.73
CA PHE A 344 -8.78 14.24 -8.51
C PHE A 344 -9.84 15.33 -8.36
N GLU A 345 -10.09 16.14 -9.39
CA GLU A 345 -11.11 17.19 -9.34
C GLU A 345 -12.51 16.61 -9.11
N GLU A 346 -12.85 15.51 -9.80
CA GLU A 346 -14.11 14.79 -9.59
C GLU A 346 -14.25 14.31 -8.14
N TYR A 347 -13.20 13.69 -7.59
CA TYR A 347 -13.20 13.22 -6.21
C TYR A 347 -13.33 14.38 -5.21
N ARG A 348 -12.61 15.49 -5.44
CA ARG A 348 -12.70 16.70 -4.60
C ARG A 348 -14.11 17.28 -4.58
N LEU A 349 -14.78 17.34 -5.74
CA LEU A 349 -16.16 17.80 -5.83
C LEU A 349 -17.13 16.86 -5.12
N LYS A 350 -16.94 15.54 -5.26
CA LYS A 350 -17.72 14.53 -4.55
C LYS A 350 -17.61 14.68 -3.03
N VAL A 351 -16.38 14.75 -2.51
CA VAL A 351 -16.13 14.95 -1.08
C VAL A 351 -16.75 16.26 -0.60
N LYS A 352 -16.58 17.36 -1.33
CA LYS A 352 -17.20 18.65 -0.99
C LYS A 352 -18.73 18.56 -0.90
N LYS A 353 -19.36 17.85 -1.85
CA LYS A 353 -20.81 17.63 -1.85
C LYS A 353 -21.23 16.83 -0.61
N ILE A 354 -20.53 15.74 -0.31
CA ILE A 354 -20.78 14.88 0.86
C ILE A 354 -20.65 15.68 2.16
N LEU A 355 -19.57 16.45 2.32
CA LEU A 355 -19.36 17.30 3.50
C LEU A 355 -20.46 18.37 3.65
N GLY A 356 -20.93 18.93 2.53
CA GLY A 356 -22.08 19.83 2.52
C GLY A 356 -23.36 19.18 3.04
N MET A 357 -23.61 17.92 2.69
CA MET A 357 -24.75 17.15 3.23
C MET A 357 -24.60 16.85 4.71
N MET A 358 -23.37 16.63 5.19
CA MET A 358 -23.09 16.31 6.61
C MET A 358 -23.14 17.52 7.55
N ASN A 359 -23.26 18.73 7.01
CA ASN A 359 -23.38 19.96 7.79
C ASN A 359 -24.84 20.43 7.94
N ASN A 360 -25.75 19.84 7.17
CA ASN A 360 -27.20 20.00 7.29
C ASN A 360 -27.78 18.87 8.14
#